data_AF-H6RRN6-F1
#
_entry.id   AF-H6RRN6-F1
#
_cell.length_a   1.000
_cell.length_b   1.000
_cell.length_c   1.000
_cell.angle_alpha   90.00
_cell.angle_beta   90.00
_cell.angle_gamma   90.00
#
_symmetry.space_group_name_H-M   'P 1'
#
loop_
_entity.id
_entity.type
_entity.pdbx_description
1 polymer ?
#
loop_
_entity_poly.entity_id
_entity_poly.type
_entity_poly.pdbx_seq_one_letter_code
_entity_poly.pdbx_strand_id
1 'polypeptide(L)'
;MTAPALGSLRWLPAAERTDLLGPPVAAALAALPGPAWVAEIDDDLADTAAFSDAYGVPLEASANCVVVAGRRAGETTLAACLVLATTRADVNGRVRRHLGVRKASFAPQDVAVSESGMAYGGITPVGLPASWPVLVDAAVAAAELVVIGSGTRGSKLAVPGALLAALPGAEVLEDLGQPLPAEPPAPVTAPVRRERAADDSDVGWGERPSDVSDDDRRYLEDRPPHWGSD
;
A
#
# COMPACT_ATOMS: atom_id res chain seq x y z
N MET A 1 20.29 -9.93 25.21
CA MET A 1 20.15 -8.71 24.40
C MET A 1 18.96 -7.92 24.92
N THR A 2 19.06 -6.59 24.96
CA THR A 2 17.98 -5.73 25.47
C THR A 2 16.88 -5.60 24.41
N ALA A 3 15.61 -5.61 24.83
CA ALA A 3 14.49 -5.35 23.92
C ALA A 3 14.58 -3.92 23.35
N PRO A 4 14.20 -3.71 22.08
CA PRO A 4 14.21 -2.38 21.49
C PRO A 4 13.12 -1.49 22.08
N ALA A 5 13.39 -0.18 22.12
CA ALA A 5 12.41 0.85 22.41
C ALA A 5 11.91 1.45 21.09
N LEU A 6 10.93 0.79 20.47
CA LEU A 6 10.28 1.24 19.23
C LEU A 6 8.78 1.40 19.47
N GLY A 7 8.29 2.64 19.37
CA GLY A 7 6.89 2.97 19.59
C GLY A 7 6.40 2.62 21.00
N SER A 8 5.10 2.36 21.13
CA SER A 8 4.42 1.97 22.37
C SER A 8 4.41 0.45 22.61
N LEU A 9 4.95 -0.34 21.68
CA LEU A 9 4.87 -1.80 21.71
C LEU A 9 5.82 -2.43 22.73
N ARG A 10 5.38 -3.57 23.27
CA ARG A 10 6.22 -4.43 24.11
C ARG A 10 6.91 -5.48 23.24
N TRP A 11 8.19 -5.26 22.97
CA TRP A 11 9.03 -6.19 22.23
C TRP A 11 9.57 -7.31 23.11
N LEU A 12 9.31 -8.56 22.72
CA LEU A 12 9.77 -9.77 23.39
C LEU A 12 10.74 -10.53 22.46
N PRO A 13 11.70 -11.30 22.99
CA PRO A 13 12.50 -12.20 22.16
C PRO A 13 11.60 -13.12 21.33
N ALA A 14 11.76 -13.11 20.00
CA ALA A 14 10.87 -13.85 19.11
C ALA A 14 10.88 -15.36 19.38
N ALA A 15 12.04 -15.89 19.83
CA ALA A 15 12.20 -17.30 20.15
C ALA A 15 11.36 -17.76 21.35
N GLU A 16 10.91 -16.84 22.21
CA GLU A 16 10.07 -17.13 23.37
C GLU A 16 8.57 -17.02 23.06
N ARG A 17 8.21 -16.47 21.89
CA ARG A 17 6.82 -16.20 21.47
C ARG A 17 6.55 -16.63 20.03
N THR A 18 6.96 -17.84 19.68
CA THR A 18 6.72 -18.41 18.34
C THR A 18 5.23 -18.58 18.01
N ASP A 19 4.36 -18.58 19.03
CA ASP A 19 2.90 -18.55 18.91
C ASP A 19 2.38 -17.30 18.18
N LEU A 20 3.15 -16.21 18.18
CA LEU A 20 2.81 -14.97 17.47
C LEU A 20 3.23 -14.98 15.99
N LEU A 21 4.00 -15.97 15.55
CA LEU A 21 4.63 -15.98 14.23
C LEU A 21 3.87 -16.87 13.25
N GLY A 22 3.97 -16.54 11.96
CA GLY A 22 3.51 -17.44 10.90
C GLY A 22 4.32 -18.74 10.95
N PRO A 23 3.73 -19.91 10.66
CA PRO A 23 4.45 -21.19 10.77
C PRO A 23 5.80 -21.25 10.03
N PRO A 24 5.93 -20.71 8.79
CA PRO A 24 7.22 -20.68 8.10
C PRO A 24 8.26 -19.79 8.82
N VAL A 25 7.81 -18.67 9.39
CA VAL A 25 8.66 -17.73 10.13
C VAL A 25 9.15 -18.36 11.43
N ALA A 26 8.25 -19.00 12.18
CA ALA A 26 8.58 -19.72 13.41
C ALA A 26 9.63 -20.83 13.15
N ALA A 27 9.46 -21.59 12.06
CA ALA A 27 10.39 -22.66 11.68
C ALA A 27 11.78 -22.12 11.29
N ALA A 28 11.84 -20.96 10.63
CA ALA A 28 13.09 -20.35 10.18
C ALA A 28 13.83 -19.59 11.29
N LEU A 29 13.14 -19.21 12.37
CA LEU A 29 13.67 -18.32 13.40
C LEU A 29 14.96 -18.85 14.06
N ALA A 30 15.03 -20.17 14.30
CA ALA A 30 16.19 -20.81 14.93
C ALA A 30 17.45 -20.76 14.05
N ALA A 31 17.32 -20.54 12.75
CA ALA A 31 18.43 -20.43 11.82
C ALA A 31 18.92 -18.99 11.60
N LEU A 32 18.27 -18.00 12.23
CA LEU A 32 18.68 -16.61 12.09
C LEU A 32 19.99 -16.35 12.85
N PRO A 33 20.98 -15.70 12.22
CA PRO A 33 22.30 -15.48 12.82
C PRO A 33 22.35 -14.34 13.85
N GLY A 34 21.21 -13.75 14.21
CA GLY A 34 21.14 -12.56 15.07
C GLY A 34 19.80 -12.44 15.81
N PRO A 35 19.64 -11.37 16.62
CA PRO A 35 18.42 -11.16 17.38
C PRO A 35 17.20 -10.93 16.49
N ALA A 36 16.07 -11.43 16.96
CA ALA A 36 14.76 -11.05 16.49
C ALA A 36 13.84 -10.82 17.70
N TRP A 37 13.03 -9.77 17.61
CA TRP A 37 11.99 -9.47 18.58
C TRP A 37 10.63 -9.52 17.91
N VAL A 38 9.61 -9.84 18.68
CA VAL A 38 8.21 -9.86 18.24
C VAL A 38 7.36 -9.00 19.19
N ALA A 39 6.39 -8.31 18.62
CA ALA A 39 5.35 -7.62 19.36
C ALA A 39 3.99 -7.96 18.76
N GLU A 40 3.02 -8.27 19.63
CA GLU A 40 1.62 -8.45 19.27
C GLU A 40 0.99 -7.10 18.92
N ILE A 41 0.12 -7.11 17.92
CA ILE A 41 -0.65 -5.95 17.48
C ILE A 41 -2.10 -6.37 17.23
N ASP A 42 -2.97 -5.39 17.08
CA ASP A 42 -4.31 -5.61 16.55
C ASP A 42 -4.22 -5.96 15.05
N ASP A 43 -4.82 -7.08 14.66
CA ASP A 43 -4.87 -7.57 13.27
C ASP A 43 -5.48 -6.55 12.29
N ASP A 44 -6.38 -5.68 12.77
CA ASP A 44 -7.00 -4.62 11.97
C ASP A 44 -6.03 -3.44 11.71
N LEU A 45 -4.97 -3.34 12.52
CA LEU A 45 -3.92 -2.32 12.42
C LEU A 45 -2.64 -2.85 11.78
N ALA A 46 -2.70 -3.99 11.08
CA ALA A 46 -1.53 -4.60 10.45
C ALA A 46 -1.01 -3.86 9.20
N ASP A 47 -1.83 -3.00 8.59
CA ASP A 47 -1.38 -2.10 7.51
C ASP A 47 -0.31 -1.13 8.03
N THR A 48 0.71 -0.86 7.23
CA THR A 48 1.90 -0.13 7.70
C THR A 48 1.60 1.30 8.13
N ALA A 49 0.67 2.01 7.48
CA ALA A 49 0.30 3.37 7.89
C ALA A 49 -0.51 3.34 9.19
N ALA A 50 -1.54 2.50 9.25
CA ALA A 50 -2.35 2.33 10.46
C ALA A 50 -1.53 1.86 11.67
N PHE A 51 -0.59 0.93 11.44
CA PHE A 51 0.38 0.46 12.44
C PHE A 51 1.24 1.60 12.97
N SER A 52 1.85 2.39 12.07
CA SER A 52 2.69 3.53 12.43
C SER A 52 1.92 4.54 13.27
N ASP A 53 0.71 4.90 12.84
CA ASP A 53 -0.15 5.86 13.53
C ASP A 53 -0.58 5.39 14.92
N ALA A 54 -0.98 4.11 15.04
CA ALA A 54 -1.48 3.57 16.29
C ALA A 54 -0.39 3.30 17.33
N TYR A 55 0.77 2.81 16.88
CA TYR A 55 1.83 2.34 17.78
C TYR A 55 3.04 3.27 17.86
N GLY A 56 3.08 4.34 17.07
CA GLY A 56 4.18 5.31 17.09
C GLY A 56 5.51 4.73 16.65
N VAL A 57 5.51 3.67 15.85
CA VAL A 57 6.71 3.14 15.19
C VAL A 57 6.92 3.92 13.89
N PRO A 58 8.05 4.63 13.72
CA PRO A 58 8.27 5.43 12.52
C PRO A 58 8.26 4.61 11.23
N LEU A 59 7.76 5.18 10.13
CA LEU A 59 7.79 4.55 8.81
C LEU A 59 9.23 4.29 8.33
N GLU A 60 10.17 5.14 8.71
CA GLU A 60 11.60 4.98 8.41
C GLU A 60 12.22 3.77 9.12
N ALA A 61 11.62 3.36 10.23
CA ALA A 61 12.00 2.16 10.97
C ALA A 61 11.17 0.93 10.57
N SER A 62 10.39 1.02 9.48
CA SER A 62 9.54 -0.07 8.99
C SER A 62 9.90 -0.43 7.55
N ALA A 63 9.80 -1.71 7.19
CA ALA A 63 10.00 -2.17 5.82
C ALA A 63 8.87 -3.11 5.37
N ASN A 64 8.48 -2.93 4.10
CA ASN A 64 7.45 -3.69 3.45
C ASN A 64 8.09 -4.81 2.62
N CYS A 65 7.60 -6.03 2.79
CA CYS A 65 7.95 -7.18 1.96
C CYS A 65 6.83 -7.45 0.96
N VAL A 66 7.09 -7.18 -0.32
CA VAL A 66 6.14 -7.40 -1.41
C VAL A 66 6.59 -8.56 -2.29
N VAL A 67 5.63 -9.36 -2.77
CA VAL A 67 5.92 -10.49 -3.66
C VAL A 67 5.73 -10.07 -5.11
N VAL A 68 6.74 -10.31 -5.94
CA VAL A 68 6.76 -9.99 -7.37
C VAL A 68 6.77 -11.28 -8.18
N ALA A 69 5.92 -11.34 -9.20
CA ALA A 69 5.91 -12.38 -10.22
C ALA A 69 6.63 -11.88 -11.49
N GLY A 70 7.76 -12.50 -11.81
CA GLY A 70 8.48 -12.32 -13.06
C GLY A 70 8.13 -13.40 -14.07
N ARG A 71 7.97 -13.05 -15.35
CA ARG A 71 7.67 -14.00 -16.42
C ARG A 71 8.65 -13.91 -17.59
N ARG A 72 9.19 -15.06 -18.01
CA ARG A 72 10.06 -15.22 -19.18
C ARG A 72 9.80 -16.56 -19.84
N ALA A 73 9.67 -16.57 -21.17
CA ALA A 73 9.53 -17.81 -21.96
C ALA A 73 8.42 -18.78 -21.48
N GLY A 74 7.35 -18.27 -20.86
CA GLY A 74 6.25 -19.08 -20.31
C GLY A 74 6.44 -19.49 -18.85
N GLU A 75 7.64 -19.36 -18.29
CA GLU A 75 7.95 -19.65 -16.90
C GLU A 75 7.66 -18.44 -16.01
N THR A 76 7.22 -18.70 -14.78
CA THR A 76 6.97 -17.68 -13.75
C THR A 76 7.90 -17.92 -12.56
N THR A 77 8.61 -16.88 -12.15
CA THR A 77 9.46 -16.85 -10.96
C THR A 77 8.87 -15.88 -9.96
N LEU A 78 8.78 -16.29 -8.70
CA LEU A 78 8.37 -15.42 -7.60
C LEU A 78 9.62 -14.93 -6.86
N ALA A 79 9.62 -13.67 -6.46
CA ALA A 79 10.67 -13.06 -5.65
C ALA A 79 10.03 -12.18 -4.57
N ALA A 80 10.66 -12.11 -3.41
CA ALA A 80 10.32 -11.14 -2.37
C ALA A 80 11.18 -9.89 -2.55
N CYS A 81 10.59 -8.72 -2.39
CA CYS A 81 11.28 -7.44 -2.41
C CYS A 81 11.04 -6.74 -1.09
N LEU A 82 12.12 -6.39 -0.39
CA LEU A 82 12.08 -5.69 0.88
C LEU A 82 12.57 -4.25 0.69
N VAL A 83 11.70 -3.29 0.98
CA VAL A 83 11.98 -1.85 0.85
C VAL A 83 11.45 -1.11 2.07
N LEU A 84 12.02 0.05 2.41
CA LEU A 84 11.51 0.89 3.51
C LEU A 84 10.06 1.30 3.26
N ALA A 85 9.27 1.47 4.32
CA ALA A 85 7.85 1.83 4.21
C ALA A 85 7.62 3.22 3.60
N THR A 86 8.65 4.08 3.59
CA THR A 86 8.66 5.39 2.93
C THR A 86 8.93 5.31 1.42
N THR A 87 9.13 4.10 0.89
CA THR A 87 9.46 3.84 -0.52
C THR A 87 8.57 2.75 -1.10
N ARG A 88 8.62 2.57 -2.42
CA ARG A 88 7.99 1.47 -3.15
C ARG A 88 9.01 0.70 -3.96
N ALA A 89 8.87 -0.61 -4.05
CA ALA A 89 9.73 -1.43 -4.89
C ALA A 89 9.60 -1.04 -6.38
N ASP A 90 10.72 -0.83 -7.07
CA ASP A 90 10.75 -0.65 -8.52
C ASP A 90 10.61 -1.98 -9.26
N VAL A 91 9.37 -2.48 -9.26
CA VAL A 91 8.99 -3.76 -9.88
C VAL A 91 9.33 -3.79 -11.37
N ASN A 92 9.04 -2.71 -12.08
CA ASN A 92 9.14 -2.66 -13.54
C ASN A 92 10.52 -2.26 -14.06
N GLY A 93 11.34 -1.58 -13.25
CA GLY A 93 12.71 -1.23 -13.58
C GLY A 93 13.71 -2.18 -12.92
N ARG A 94 14.07 -1.94 -11.66
CA ARG A 94 15.12 -2.68 -10.93
C ARG A 94 14.81 -4.18 -10.83
N VAL A 95 13.65 -4.57 -10.31
CA VAL A 95 13.32 -6.00 -10.10
C VAL A 95 13.26 -6.75 -11.43
N ARG A 96 12.52 -6.21 -12.42
CA ARG A 96 12.41 -6.83 -13.76
C ARG A 96 13.79 -7.06 -14.40
N ARG A 97 14.67 -6.06 -14.34
CA ARG A 97 16.03 -6.15 -14.90
C ARG A 97 16.87 -7.17 -14.15
N HIS A 98 16.84 -7.13 -12.82
CA HIS A 98 17.61 -8.02 -11.98
C HIS A 98 17.22 -9.50 -12.17
N LEU A 99 15.92 -9.80 -12.19
CA LEU A 99 15.42 -11.15 -12.46
C LEU A 99 15.60 -11.57 -13.94
N GLY A 100 16.01 -10.68 -14.84
CA GLY A 100 16.18 -10.96 -16.26
C GLY A 100 14.88 -11.38 -16.96
N VAL A 101 13.72 -10.91 -16.47
CA VAL A 101 12.39 -11.31 -16.96
C VAL A 101 11.81 -10.30 -17.95
N ARG A 102 10.90 -10.77 -18.82
CA ARG A 102 10.27 -9.90 -19.83
C ARG A 102 9.16 -9.03 -19.23
N LYS A 103 8.42 -9.58 -18.27
CA LYS A 103 7.36 -8.88 -17.53
C LYS A 103 7.55 -9.14 -16.04
N ALA A 104 7.34 -8.11 -15.23
CA ALA A 104 7.22 -8.22 -13.78
C ALA A 104 5.92 -7.55 -13.34
N SER A 105 5.30 -8.07 -12.30
CA SER A 105 4.15 -7.47 -11.63
C SER A 105 4.13 -7.91 -10.17
N PHE A 106 3.34 -7.26 -9.33
CA PHE A 106 2.99 -7.89 -8.06
C PHE A 106 2.36 -9.26 -8.30
N ALA A 107 2.71 -10.22 -7.45
CA ALA A 107 2.11 -11.54 -7.50
C ALA A 107 0.63 -11.44 -7.09
N PRO A 108 -0.27 -12.25 -7.69
CA PRO A 108 -1.63 -12.39 -7.20
C PRO A 108 -1.63 -12.76 -5.71
N GLN A 109 -2.55 -12.17 -4.94
CA GLN A 109 -2.59 -12.33 -3.49
C GLN A 109 -2.72 -13.80 -3.06
N ASP A 110 -3.60 -14.54 -3.71
CA ASP A 110 -3.82 -15.97 -3.48
C ASP A 110 -2.55 -16.79 -3.71
N VAL A 111 -1.82 -16.49 -4.78
CA VAL A 111 -0.51 -17.13 -5.07
C VAL A 111 0.51 -16.76 -4.00
N ALA A 112 0.63 -15.48 -3.65
CA ALA A 112 1.59 -15.03 -2.64
C ALA A 112 1.35 -15.69 -1.28
N VAL A 113 0.08 -15.77 -0.84
CA VAL A 113 -0.32 -16.42 0.42
C VAL A 113 -0.06 -17.92 0.37
N SER A 114 -0.52 -18.59 -0.68
CA SER A 114 -0.40 -20.05 -0.82
C SER A 114 1.07 -20.48 -0.84
N GLU A 115 1.91 -19.80 -1.61
CA GLU A 115 3.30 -20.19 -1.80
C GLU A 115 4.21 -19.76 -0.63
N SER A 116 3.92 -18.62 0.02
CA SER A 116 4.69 -18.21 1.21
C SER A 116 4.27 -18.93 2.49
N GLY A 117 3.03 -19.44 2.54
CA GLY A 117 2.43 -19.98 3.77
C GLY A 117 2.15 -18.92 4.83
N MET A 118 2.07 -17.64 4.44
CA MET A 118 1.89 -16.49 5.34
C MET A 118 0.62 -15.71 5.02
N ALA A 119 0.08 -15.00 6.01
CA ALA A 119 -1.09 -14.14 5.81
C ALA A 119 -0.76 -12.95 4.89
N TYR A 120 -1.72 -12.54 4.06
CA TYR A 120 -1.60 -11.31 3.27
C TYR A 120 -1.46 -10.09 4.19
N GLY A 121 -0.51 -9.20 3.88
CA GLY A 121 -0.09 -8.10 4.75
C GLY A 121 0.83 -8.49 5.91
N GLY A 122 1.02 -9.80 6.14
CA GLY A 122 1.98 -10.35 7.10
C GLY A 122 3.22 -10.97 6.45
N ILE A 123 3.24 -11.11 5.12
CA ILE A 123 4.35 -11.71 4.36
C ILE A 123 5.67 -11.00 4.70
N THR A 124 6.72 -11.78 4.91
CA THR A 124 8.03 -11.34 5.38
C THR A 124 9.14 -12.16 4.69
N PRO A 125 10.38 -11.66 4.57
CA PRO A 125 11.47 -12.42 3.95
C PRO A 125 11.92 -13.66 4.74
N VAL A 126 11.58 -13.74 6.03
CA VAL A 126 11.99 -14.84 6.91
C VAL A 126 11.13 -16.08 6.66
N GLY A 127 11.75 -17.21 6.31
CA GLY A 127 11.04 -18.48 6.13
C GLY A 127 10.34 -18.64 4.77
N LEU A 128 10.66 -17.80 3.79
CA LEU A 128 10.19 -17.99 2.41
C LEU A 128 10.80 -19.24 1.76
N PRO A 129 10.17 -19.77 0.69
CA PRO A 129 10.73 -20.88 -0.08
C PRO A 129 12.14 -20.56 -0.61
N ALA A 130 13.05 -21.54 -0.54
CA ALA A 130 14.44 -21.37 -0.99
C ALA A 130 14.59 -21.06 -2.49
N SER A 131 13.55 -21.31 -3.29
CA SER A 131 13.50 -20.98 -4.71
C SER A 131 13.24 -19.50 -4.99
N TRP A 132 12.85 -18.72 -3.98
CA TRP A 132 12.55 -17.29 -4.14
C TRP A 132 13.79 -16.46 -3.84
N PRO A 133 14.24 -15.62 -4.80
CA PRO A 133 15.17 -14.55 -4.47
C PRO A 133 14.55 -13.59 -3.45
N VAL A 134 15.36 -13.14 -2.49
CA VAL A 134 14.98 -12.11 -1.52
C VAL A 134 15.76 -10.85 -1.84
N LEU A 135 15.14 -9.92 -2.57
CA LEU A 135 15.78 -8.68 -2.99
C LEU A 135 15.63 -7.66 -1.86
N VAL A 136 16.74 -7.26 -1.25
CA VAL A 136 16.76 -6.32 -0.11
C VAL A 136 17.28 -4.98 -0.59
N ASP A 137 16.54 -3.91 -0.34
CA ASP A 137 17.03 -2.56 -0.62
C ASP A 137 18.21 -2.22 0.29
N ALA A 138 19.23 -1.57 -0.26
CA ALA A 138 20.45 -1.20 0.48
C ALA A 138 20.14 -0.36 1.73
N ALA A 139 19.12 0.51 1.71
CA ALA A 139 18.73 1.29 2.87
C ALA A 139 18.15 0.42 3.99
N VAL A 140 17.41 -0.65 3.63
CA VAL A 140 16.93 -1.63 4.61
C VAL A 140 18.08 -2.44 5.18
N ALA A 141 19.02 -2.90 4.34
CA ALA A 141 20.19 -3.64 4.77
C ALA A 141 21.08 -2.84 5.74
N ALA A 142 21.16 -1.52 5.55
CA ALA A 142 21.95 -0.62 6.38
C ALA A 142 21.25 -0.20 7.69
N ALA A 143 19.94 -0.45 7.85
CA ALA A 143 19.20 -0.05 9.04
C ALA A 143 19.66 -0.83 10.28
N GLU A 144 19.89 -0.12 11.39
CA GLU A 144 20.26 -0.77 12.66
C GLU A 144 19.17 -1.73 13.16
N LEU A 145 17.91 -1.33 12.97
CA LEU A 145 16.73 -2.09 13.34
C LEU A 145 15.56 -1.69 12.44
N VAL A 146 14.79 -2.68 11.98
CA VAL A 146 13.64 -2.49 11.10
C VAL A 146 12.48 -3.39 11.52
N VAL A 147 11.26 -2.85 11.44
CA VAL A 147 10.01 -3.55 11.70
C VAL A 147 9.44 -4.11 10.40
N ILE A 148 9.13 -5.39 10.39
CA ILE A 148 8.62 -6.15 9.24
C ILE A 148 7.44 -7.03 9.66
N GLY A 149 6.75 -7.61 8.67
CA GLY A 149 5.74 -8.64 8.93
C GLY A 149 6.30 -9.85 9.67
N SER A 150 5.43 -10.55 10.40
CA SER A 150 5.77 -11.74 11.20
C SER A 150 5.26 -13.05 10.60
N GLY A 151 4.71 -13.01 9.38
CA GLY A 151 3.97 -14.11 8.76
C GLY A 151 2.48 -14.16 9.13
N THR A 152 2.03 -13.33 10.07
CA THR A 152 0.62 -13.14 10.46
C THR A 152 0.24 -11.65 10.44
N ARG A 153 -1.03 -11.34 10.71
CA ARG A 153 -1.50 -9.94 10.85
C ARG A 153 -1.40 -9.43 12.29
N GLY A 154 -1.58 -10.29 13.29
CA GLY A 154 -1.59 -9.93 14.71
C GLY A 154 -0.23 -9.70 15.37
N SER A 155 0.86 -9.65 14.62
CA SER A 155 2.16 -9.30 15.21
C SER A 155 3.12 -8.71 14.17
N LYS A 156 4.22 -8.13 14.65
CA LYS A 156 5.35 -7.66 13.83
C LYS A 156 6.66 -8.17 14.40
N LEU A 157 7.65 -8.32 13.53
CA LEU A 157 9.04 -8.59 13.90
C LEU A 157 9.84 -7.28 13.88
N ALA A 158 10.75 -7.13 14.83
CA ALA A 158 11.86 -6.17 14.74
C ALA A 158 13.17 -6.94 14.63
N VAL A 159 13.98 -6.61 13.63
CA VAL A 159 15.26 -7.30 13.33
C VAL A 159 16.29 -6.30 12.78
N PRO A 160 17.60 -6.55 12.93
CA PRO A 160 18.60 -5.74 12.27
C PRO A 160 18.54 -5.85 10.75
N GLY A 161 18.78 -4.76 10.03
CA GLY A 161 18.87 -4.77 8.56
C GLY A 161 19.93 -5.73 8.03
N ALA A 162 21.09 -5.78 8.72
CA ALA A 162 22.18 -6.69 8.40
C ALA A 162 21.78 -8.18 8.50
N LEU A 163 20.82 -8.52 9.38
CA LEU A 163 20.29 -9.88 9.46
C LEU A 163 19.48 -10.21 8.21
N LEU A 164 18.67 -9.27 7.71
CA LEU A 164 17.87 -9.45 6.51
C LEU A 164 18.74 -9.59 5.25
N ALA A 165 19.83 -8.84 5.18
CA ALA A 165 20.83 -8.97 4.12
C ALA A 165 21.59 -10.31 4.15
N ALA A 166 21.59 -11.01 5.30
CA ALA A 166 22.27 -12.28 5.49
C ALA A 166 21.34 -13.51 5.36
N LEU A 167 20.05 -13.31 5.03
CA LEU A 167 19.12 -14.42 4.84
C LEU A 167 19.53 -15.30 3.65
N PRO A 168 19.18 -16.60 3.66
CA PRO A 168 19.35 -17.45 2.50
C PRO A 168 18.64 -16.86 1.27
N GLY A 169 19.37 -16.73 0.15
CA GLY A 169 18.82 -16.15 -1.09
C GLY A 169 18.67 -14.62 -1.07
N ALA A 170 19.19 -13.93 -0.04
CA ALA A 170 19.18 -12.48 0.00
C ALA A 170 20.20 -11.87 -0.97
N GLU A 171 19.74 -10.88 -1.75
CA GLU A 171 20.56 -10.08 -2.65
C GLU A 171 20.31 -8.60 -2.35
N VAL A 172 21.35 -7.91 -1.88
CA VAL A 172 21.26 -6.47 -1.59
C VAL A 172 21.38 -5.68 -2.89
N LEU A 173 20.39 -4.84 -3.17
CA LEU A 173 20.32 -4.03 -4.38
C LEU A 173 20.24 -2.54 -4.04
N GLU A 174 21.08 -1.75 -4.71
CA GLU A 174 20.94 -0.30 -4.76
C GLU A 174 19.68 0.10 -5.54
N ASP A 175 19.03 1.17 -5.08
CA ASP A 175 17.86 1.80 -5.71
C ASP A 175 16.69 0.83 -5.97
N LEU A 176 16.50 -0.18 -5.11
CA LEU A 176 15.35 -1.07 -5.20
C LEU A 176 14.07 -0.34 -4.76
N GLY A 177 14.15 0.38 -3.65
CA GLY A 177 13.14 1.31 -3.17
C GLY A 177 13.21 2.63 -3.93
N GLN A 178 12.07 3.07 -4.45
CA GLN A 178 11.89 4.39 -5.06
C GLN A 178 11.00 5.23 -4.16
N PRO A 179 11.26 6.55 -4.03
CA PRO A 179 10.40 7.43 -3.24
C PRO A 179 8.93 7.27 -3.63
N LEU A 180 8.05 7.27 -2.63
CA LEU A 180 6.62 7.38 -2.90
C LEU A 180 6.35 8.69 -3.64
N PRO A 181 5.41 8.73 -4.61
CA PRO A 181 4.98 9.98 -5.20
C PRO A 181 4.56 10.94 -4.09
N ALA A 182 4.94 12.21 -4.19
CA ALA A 182 4.41 13.23 -3.29
C ALA A 182 2.89 13.18 -3.36
N GLU A 183 2.24 13.10 -2.20
CA GLU A 183 0.79 13.21 -2.13
C GLU A 183 0.41 14.56 -2.76
N PRO A 184 -0.54 14.59 -3.72
CA PRO A 184 -1.06 15.85 -4.20
C PRO A 184 -1.55 16.66 -2.99
N PRO A 185 -1.30 17.98 -2.93
CA PRO A 185 -1.84 18.79 -1.84
C PRO A 185 -3.33 18.50 -1.72
N ALA A 186 -3.79 18.26 -0.48
CA ALA A 186 -5.19 18.01 -0.20
C ALA A 186 -6.04 19.01 -0.98
N PRO A 187 -7.11 18.58 -1.66
CA PRO A 187 -7.94 19.51 -2.40
C PRO A 187 -8.35 20.63 -1.44
N VAL A 188 -7.95 21.86 -1.77
CA VAL A 188 -8.45 23.05 -1.09
C VAL A 188 -9.96 22.92 -1.10
N THR A 189 -10.55 22.73 0.08
CA THR A 189 -11.99 22.65 0.25
C THR A 189 -12.55 23.95 -0.30
N ALA A 190 -13.19 23.87 -1.47
CA ALA A 190 -13.97 24.99 -1.97
C ALA A 190 -14.92 25.40 -0.85
N PRO A 191 -15.07 26.71 -0.54
CA PRO A 191 -15.98 27.14 0.50
C PRO A 191 -17.34 26.52 0.20
N VAL A 192 -17.88 25.80 1.18
CA VAL A 192 -19.23 25.25 1.14
C VAL A 192 -20.13 26.40 0.69
N ARG A 193 -20.74 26.30 -0.50
CA ARG A 193 -21.79 27.23 -0.87
C ARG A 193 -22.82 27.08 0.24
N ARG A 194 -22.96 28.12 1.07
CA ARG A 194 -24.04 28.18 2.05
C ARG A 194 -25.32 27.95 1.26
N GLU A 195 -26.00 26.84 1.53
CA GLU A 195 -27.35 26.62 1.03
C GLU A 195 -28.15 27.87 1.40
N ARG A 196 -28.81 28.47 0.41
CA ARG A 196 -29.72 29.59 0.69
C ARG A 196 -30.74 29.10 1.71
N ALA A 197 -30.90 29.87 2.77
CA ALA A 197 -31.91 29.61 3.79
C ALA A 197 -33.28 29.46 3.13
N ALA A 198 -34.10 28.53 3.66
CA ALA A 198 -35.38 28.12 3.09
C ALA A 198 -36.50 29.19 3.14
N ASP A 199 -36.20 30.44 3.48
CA ASP A 199 -37.17 31.53 3.64
C ASP A 199 -37.01 32.68 2.64
N ASP A 200 -36.22 32.48 1.57
CA ASP A 200 -36.21 33.37 0.39
C ASP A 200 -37.48 33.09 -0.44
N SER A 201 -38.65 33.38 0.14
CA SER A 201 -39.90 33.46 -0.59
C SER A 201 -39.87 34.74 -1.42
N ASP A 202 -39.37 34.60 -2.65
CA ASP A 202 -39.56 35.60 -3.70
C ASP A 202 -41.08 35.71 -3.93
N VAL A 203 -41.69 36.70 -3.28
CA VAL A 203 -43.04 37.17 -3.56
C VAL A 203 -43.03 37.59 -5.04
N GLY A 204 -43.61 36.74 -5.87
CA GLY A 204 -43.58 36.85 -7.31
C GLY A 204 -44.14 38.19 -7.80
N TRP A 205 -43.36 38.86 -8.64
CA TRP A 205 -43.90 39.88 -9.53
C TRP A 205 -44.68 39.19 -10.66
N GLY A 206 -46.00 39.37 -10.64
CA GLY A 206 -46.85 39.24 -11.82
C GLY A 206 -47.51 37.88 -12.00
N GLU A 207 -48.82 37.87 -11.81
CA GLU A 207 -49.74 36.81 -12.25
C GLU A 207 -49.52 36.45 -13.72
N ARG A 208 -49.50 35.15 -14.05
CA ARG A 208 -49.68 34.68 -15.44
C ARG A 208 -51.18 34.40 -15.65
N PRO A 209 -51.87 35.13 -16.55
CA PRO A 209 -53.21 34.75 -16.96
C PRO A 209 -53.19 33.39 -17.67
N SER A 210 -54.14 32.53 -17.31
CA SER A 210 -54.45 31.27 -17.98
C SER A 210 -55.10 31.51 -19.35
N ASP A 211 -54.80 30.60 -20.27
CA ASP A 211 -55.46 30.36 -21.57
C ASP A 211 -55.34 31.48 -22.62
N VAL A 212 -54.44 31.23 -23.59
CA VAL A 212 -54.20 32.07 -24.77
C VAL A 212 -55.39 31.97 -25.73
N SER A 213 -55.93 33.12 -26.17
CA SER A 213 -57.08 33.17 -27.07
C SER A 213 -56.69 32.96 -28.55
N ASP A 214 -57.65 32.53 -29.37
CA ASP A 214 -57.49 32.18 -30.79
C ASP A 214 -57.02 33.31 -31.73
N ASP A 215 -56.90 34.55 -31.25
CA ASP A 215 -56.36 35.66 -32.05
C ASP A 215 -54.82 35.66 -32.10
N ASP A 216 -54.13 35.15 -31.08
CA ASP A 216 -52.65 35.14 -31.03
C ASP A 216 -52.03 34.07 -31.94
N ARG A 217 -52.79 33.02 -32.30
CA ARG A 217 -52.33 31.98 -33.25
C ARG A 217 -52.19 32.51 -34.68
N ARG A 218 -53.03 33.47 -35.08
CA ARG A 218 -53.00 34.06 -36.43
C ARG A 218 -51.78 34.94 -36.69
N TYR A 219 -51.13 35.46 -35.65
CA TYR A 219 -49.89 36.23 -35.79
C TYR A 219 -48.64 35.39 -36.12
N LEU A 220 -48.69 34.06 -35.90
CA LEU A 220 -47.54 33.17 -36.11
C LEU A 220 -47.56 32.45 -37.46
N GLU A 221 -48.72 32.38 -38.13
CA GLU A 221 -48.90 31.61 -39.37
C GLU A 221 -48.69 32.45 -40.66
N ASP A 222 -48.81 33.78 -40.61
CA ASP A 222 -48.59 34.68 -41.76
C ASP A 222 -47.24 35.43 -41.69
N ARG A 223 -46.12 34.71 -41.82
CA ARG A 223 -44.79 35.34 -41.98
C ARG A 223 -44.53 35.73 -43.45
N PRO A 224 -44.20 37.00 -43.75
CA PRO A 224 -43.73 37.40 -45.08
C PRO A 224 -42.41 36.71 -45.47
N PRO A 225 -42.23 36.31 -46.75
CA PRO A 225 -41.09 35.52 -47.17
C PRO A 225 -39.94 36.42 -47.61
N HIS A 226 -39.04 36.78 -46.71
CA HIS A 226 -37.64 37.17 -46.99
C HIS A 226 -36.94 37.48 -45.66
N TRP A 227 -35.64 37.17 -45.60
CA TRP A 227 -34.70 37.19 -44.44
C TRP A 227 -34.69 35.84 -43.71
N GLY A 228 -34.01 34.81 -44.18
CA GLY A 228 -32.73 34.80 -44.89
C GLY A 228 -31.66 34.29 -43.93
N SER A 229 -31.18 33.09 -44.20
CA SER A 229 -30.13 32.37 -43.47
C SER A 229 -28.78 33.08 -43.56
N ASP A 230 -28.05 33.08 -42.44
CA ASP A 230 -26.71 32.49 -42.31
C ASP A 230 -26.36 32.37 -40.81
#